data_AF-A0AB34IJQ9-F1
#
_entry.id   AF-A0AB34IJQ9-F1
#
_cell.length_a   1.000
_cell.length_b   1.000
_cell.length_c   1.000
_cell.angle_alpha   90.00
_cell.angle_beta   90.00
_cell.angle_gamma   90.00
#
_symmetry.space_group_name_H-M   'P 1'
#
loop_
_entity.id
_entity.type
_entity.pdbx_description
1 polymer ?
#
loop_
_entity_poly.entity_id
_entity_poly.type
_entity_poly.pdbx_seq_one_letter_code
_entity_poly.pdbx_strand_id
1 'polypeptide(L)'
;MLQWLLLFAVAPKLLRPCLSVNGTLERLPRLDTTPPELGVIHVAFFDTRRSPDVTSMRLAARLCRSSRSTLRFHALLTVPLEIPGFTVTVIRLPPRAQCVYDSLSRLAHGPGPQYLYKPLLPWVLPPHVHKLIVLDTDVVVLRDMQRLWGEFDSFGKALIGIANEQSLLYQRESGWRAVGKNGGVQLLDLQAMRMSAEYAAALDYVGSGQAGVRIGYLGDQSLYTWLAASWSSWRHLFHTLPCEWNRQLSMHFGFNNASVHRCHGSCALLHANWQPVKCIARYMQQSPLCSTWQAFQQQLASPSAWNNAAASGSPCAYKRSYPGWAPDFKRGISRFFSDCCIRG
;
A
#
# COMPACT_ATOMS: atom_id res chain seq x y z
N MET A 1 6.58 -12.92 21.32
CA MET A 1 6.00 -13.73 20.23
C MET A 1 4.66 -14.38 20.60
N LEU A 2 4.45 -14.85 21.85
CA LEU A 2 3.20 -15.52 22.25
C LEU A 2 1.93 -14.65 22.34
N GLN A 3 2.04 -13.32 22.41
CA GLN A 3 0.87 -12.45 22.67
C GLN A 3 -0.01 -12.19 21.42
N TRP A 4 0.47 -12.53 20.22
CA TRP A 4 -0.25 -12.32 18.97
C TRP A 4 -1.17 -13.50 18.59
N LEU A 5 -0.83 -14.73 18.99
CA LEU A 5 -1.58 -15.95 18.68
C LEU A 5 -2.95 -16.01 19.39
N LEU A 6 -3.07 -15.42 20.59
CA LEU A 6 -4.33 -15.39 21.34
C LEU A 6 -5.40 -14.46 20.73
N LEU A 7 -5.02 -13.51 19.87
CA LEU A 7 -5.96 -12.59 19.22
C LEU A 7 -6.79 -13.26 18.12
N PHE A 8 -6.36 -14.42 17.60
CA PHE A 8 -7.09 -15.16 16.56
C PHE A 8 -8.05 -16.24 17.11
N ALA A 9 -8.05 -16.50 18.42
CA ALA A 9 -8.81 -17.62 19.00
C ALA A 9 -10.32 -17.34 19.18
N VAL A 10 -10.75 -16.08 19.11
CA VAL A 10 -12.17 -15.71 19.31
C VAL A 10 -12.70 -15.09 18.02
N ALA A 11 -13.73 -15.73 17.45
CA ALA A 11 -14.44 -15.27 16.27
C ALA A 11 -15.01 -13.85 16.49
N PRO A 12 -15.01 -12.97 15.46
CA PRO A 12 -15.62 -11.66 15.56
C PRO A 12 -17.11 -11.74 15.92
N LYS A 13 -17.60 -10.74 16.66
CA LYS A 13 -19.04 -10.58 16.91
C LYS A 13 -19.75 -10.27 15.59
N LEU A 14 -20.87 -10.96 15.34
CA LEU A 14 -21.74 -10.68 14.20
C LEU A 14 -22.48 -9.34 14.36
N LEU A 15 -22.57 -8.60 13.26
CA LEU A 15 -23.19 -7.28 13.19
C LEU A 15 -24.24 -7.27 12.07
N ARG A 16 -25.17 -6.31 12.14
CA ARG A 16 -26.10 -6.08 11.03
C ARG A 16 -25.31 -5.52 9.83
N PRO A 17 -25.53 -6.04 8.61
CA PRO A 17 -24.90 -5.49 7.41
C PRO A 17 -25.34 -4.04 7.21
N CYS A 18 -24.38 -3.16 6.89
CA CYS A 18 -24.64 -1.76 6.54
C CYS A 18 -25.39 -1.64 5.20
N LEU A 19 -25.47 -2.73 4.43
CA LEU A 19 -26.10 -2.76 3.12
C LEU A 19 -27.52 -3.39 3.08
N SER A 20 -28.08 -3.88 4.20
CA SER A 20 -29.42 -4.55 4.28
C SER A 20 -30.27 -4.02 5.46
N VAL A 21 -31.61 -3.92 5.52
CA VAL A 21 -32.77 -3.64 4.64
C VAL A 21 -33.82 -3.02 5.59
N ASN A 22 -34.26 -1.78 5.33
CA ASN A 22 -35.65 -1.29 5.47
C ASN A 22 -35.70 0.22 5.23
N GLY A 23 -36.40 0.60 4.16
CA GLY A 23 -36.78 1.99 3.90
C GLY A 23 -35.77 2.75 3.06
N THR A 24 -36.01 2.77 1.74
CA THR A 24 -35.27 3.50 0.71
C THR A 24 -33.79 3.16 0.56
N LEU A 25 -33.42 2.62 -0.61
CA LEU A 25 -32.08 2.83 -1.15
C LEU A 25 -31.88 4.35 -1.18
N GLU A 26 -31.23 4.92 -0.17
CA GLU A 26 -30.41 6.08 -0.43
C GLU A 26 -29.40 5.57 -1.46
N ARG A 27 -29.68 5.88 -2.73
CA ARG A 27 -28.80 5.52 -3.83
C ARG A 27 -27.43 5.99 -3.39
N LEU A 28 -26.43 5.11 -3.44
CA LEU A 28 -25.05 5.57 -3.56
C LEU A 28 -25.08 6.74 -4.56
N PRO A 29 -24.41 7.87 -4.24
CA PRO A 29 -24.58 9.13 -4.96
C PRO A 29 -24.73 8.86 -6.45
N ARG A 30 -25.80 9.42 -7.05
CA ARG A 30 -26.18 9.13 -8.45
C ARG A 30 -24.91 9.05 -9.28
N LEU A 31 -24.76 7.94 -10.01
CA LEU A 31 -23.69 7.70 -10.98
C LEU A 31 -23.39 9.01 -11.69
N ASP A 32 -22.27 9.61 -11.31
CA ASP A 32 -21.81 10.80 -12.00
C ASP A 32 -21.31 10.33 -13.36
N THR A 33 -21.95 10.84 -14.41
CA THR A 33 -21.61 10.53 -15.79
C THR A 33 -20.53 11.46 -16.32
N THR A 34 -19.94 12.29 -15.45
CA THR A 34 -18.81 13.14 -15.79
C THR A 34 -17.72 12.28 -16.45
N PRO A 35 -17.29 12.62 -17.67
CA PRO A 35 -16.29 11.85 -18.37
C PRO A 35 -14.96 11.87 -17.61
N PRO A 36 -14.13 10.81 -17.73
CA PRO A 36 -12.80 10.82 -17.14
C PRO A 36 -11.96 11.94 -17.73
N GLU A 37 -11.06 12.49 -16.93
CA GLU A 37 -10.04 13.40 -17.43
C GLU A 37 -9.04 12.64 -18.32
N LEU A 38 -9.21 12.77 -19.63
CA LEU A 38 -8.33 12.13 -20.61
C LEU A 38 -6.91 12.69 -20.50
N GLY A 39 -5.91 11.80 -20.62
CA GLY A 39 -4.50 12.18 -20.58
C GLY A 39 -3.97 12.58 -19.20
N VAL A 40 -4.73 12.32 -18.12
CA VAL A 40 -4.29 12.56 -16.74
C VAL A 40 -4.09 11.23 -16.00
N ILE A 41 -2.96 11.11 -15.30
CA ILE A 41 -2.69 10.04 -14.35
C ILE A 41 -2.85 10.60 -12.93
N HIS A 42 -3.81 10.06 -12.18
CA HIS A 42 -4.01 10.44 -10.80
C HIS A 42 -3.17 9.57 -9.87
N VAL A 43 -2.35 10.22 -9.04
CA VAL A 43 -1.48 9.56 -8.05
C VAL A 43 -1.81 10.13 -6.66
N ALA A 44 -2.24 9.29 -5.74
CA ALA A 44 -2.58 9.68 -4.38
C ALA A 44 -1.55 9.21 -3.36
N PHE A 45 -1.33 10.07 -2.37
CA PHE A 45 -0.68 9.75 -1.11
C PHE A 45 -1.68 9.90 0.03
N PHE A 46 -1.54 9.06 1.03
CA PHE A 46 -2.52 8.91 2.10
C PHE A 46 -1.89 9.11 3.46
N ASP A 47 -2.47 9.98 4.30
CA ASP A 47 -2.01 10.21 5.66
C ASP A 47 -3.11 10.74 6.58
N THR A 48 -3.49 9.94 7.58
CA THR A 48 -4.55 10.27 8.54
C THR A 48 -4.05 10.85 9.84
N ARG A 49 -2.73 11.06 9.99
CA ARG A 49 -2.17 11.67 11.21
C ARG A 49 -2.66 13.10 11.37
N ARG A 50 -2.76 13.56 12.62
CA ARG A 50 -3.07 14.97 12.93
C ARG A 50 -2.07 15.95 12.32
N SER A 51 -0.81 15.53 12.17
CA SER A 51 0.23 16.25 11.45
C SER A 51 0.75 15.35 10.31
N PRO A 52 0.22 15.53 9.08
CA PRO A 52 0.63 14.74 7.93
C PRO A 52 2.09 14.97 7.54
N ASP A 53 2.78 13.92 7.09
CA ASP A 53 4.17 13.98 6.59
C ASP A 53 4.21 14.42 5.13
N VAL A 54 3.95 15.71 4.92
CA VAL A 54 3.96 16.36 3.61
C VAL A 54 5.33 16.26 2.93
N THR A 55 6.41 16.25 3.71
CA THR A 55 7.77 16.13 3.20
C THR A 55 7.97 14.80 2.48
N SER A 56 7.59 13.68 3.11
CA SER A 56 7.70 12.37 2.48
C SER A 56 6.79 12.24 1.25
N MET A 57 5.58 12.81 1.27
CA MET A 57 4.70 12.85 0.08
C MET A 57 5.36 13.56 -1.10
N ARG A 58 5.94 14.75 -0.86
CA ARG A 58 6.63 15.54 -1.91
C ARG A 58 7.85 14.82 -2.46
N LEU A 59 8.63 14.17 -1.59
CA LEU A 59 9.81 13.41 -2.00
C LEU A 59 9.42 12.22 -2.90
N ALA A 60 8.39 11.45 -2.53
CA ALA A 60 7.89 10.37 -3.37
C ALA A 60 7.30 10.88 -4.70
N ALA A 61 6.50 11.95 -4.67
CA ALA A 61 5.90 12.55 -5.86
C ALA A 61 6.93 13.05 -6.87
N ARG A 62 8.06 13.63 -6.42
CA ARG A 62 9.14 14.15 -7.29
C ARG A 62 9.76 13.10 -8.22
N LEU A 63 9.71 11.83 -7.82
CA LEU A 63 10.23 10.73 -8.63
C LEU A 63 9.24 10.27 -9.71
N CYS A 64 7.95 10.57 -9.53
CA CYS A 64 6.94 10.22 -10.50
C CYS A 64 7.12 11.06 -11.76
N ARG A 65 7.28 10.40 -12.90
CA ARG A 65 7.36 11.02 -14.22
C ARG A 65 6.47 10.26 -15.19
N SER A 66 5.92 10.98 -16.17
CA SER A 66 5.17 10.38 -17.27
C SER A 66 5.66 10.95 -18.59
N SER A 67 5.82 10.09 -19.59
CA SER A 67 6.21 10.48 -20.96
C SER A 67 5.06 11.01 -21.80
N ARG A 68 3.80 10.73 -21.42
CA ARG A 68 2.62 11.01 -22.26
C ARG A 68 1.51 11.77 -21.55
N SER A 69 1.33 11.54 -20.25
CA SER A 69 0.19 12.04 -19.50
C SER A 69 0.61 13.03 -18.42
N THR A 70 -0.27 13.98 -18.14
CA THR A 70 -0.09 14.90 -17.01
C THR A 70 -0.30 14.14 -15.71
N LEU A 71 0.60 14.33 -14.74
CA LEU A 71 0.44 13.77 -13.40
C LEU A 71 -0.35 14.73 -12.53
N ARG A 72 -1.46 14.27 -11.93
CA ARG A 72 -2.17 14.99 -10.87
C ARG A 72 -1.97 14.26 -9.54
N PHE A 73 -1.32 14.95 -8.60
CA PHE A 73 -1.09 14.42 -7.26
C PHE A 73 -2.24 14.76 -6.34
N HIS A 74 -2.67 13.78 -5.55
CA HIS A 74 -3.69 13.93 -4.53
C HIS A 74 -3.10 13.67 -3.14
N ALA A 75 -3.44 14.50 -2.17
CA ALA A 75 -3.17 14.23 -0.76
C ALA A 75 -4.49 13.92 -0.04
N LEU A 76 -4.61 12.70 0.47
CA LEU A 76 -5.81 12.21 1.16
C LEU A 76 -5.59 12.31 2.66
N LEU A 77 -6.23 13.29 3.30
CA LEU A 77 -5.92 13.73 4.67
C LEU A 77 -7.17 13.72 5.57
N THR A 78 -6.99 13.67 6.89
CA THR A 78 -8.09 13.88 7.86
C THR A 78 -8.23 15.34 8.31
N VAL A 79 -7.24 16.18 7.97
CA VAL A 79 -7.18 17.59 8.32
C VAL A 79 -7.10 18.45 7.06
N PRO A 80 -7.74 19.63 7.03
CA PRO A 80 -7.53 20.58 5.94
C PRO A 80 -6.09 21.12 6.01
N LEU A 81 -5.35 20.99 4.91
CA LEU A 81 -3.97 21.46 4.79
C LEU A 81 -3.67 21.78 3.33
N GLU A 82 -3.20 22.98 3.03
CA GLU A 82 -2.77 23.31 1.67
C GLU A 82 -1.39 22.72 1.38
N ILE A 83 -1.26 22.03 0.25
CA ILE A 83 0.00 21.44 -0.19
C ILE A 83 0.23 21.85 -1.66
N PRO A 84 1.14 22.82 -1.91
CA PRO A 84 1.53 23.19 -3.26
C PRO A 84 1.84 21.99 -4.15
N GLY A 85 1.20 21.94 -5.32
CA GLY A 85 1.32 20.85 -6.31
C GLY A 85 0.39 19.65 -6.09
N PHE A 86 -0.46 19.67 -5.05
CA PHE A 86 -1.40 18.58 -4.74
C PHE A 86 -2.83 19.09 -4.69
N THR A 87 -3.75 18.27 -5.20
CA THR A 87 -5.18 18.37 -4.87
C THR A 87 -5.41 17.73 -3.52
N VAL A 88 -5.82 18.50 -2.53
CA VAL A 88 -6.04 17.97 -1.18
C VAL A 88 -7.50 17.56 -1.01
N THR A 89 -7.72 16.30 -0.66
CA THR A 89 -9.04 15.77 -0.30
C THR A 89 -9.08 15.48 1.19
N VAL A 90 -9.90 16.23 1.92
CA VAL A 90 -10.22 15.92 3.32
C VAL A 90 -11.19 14.76 3.34
N ILE A 91 -10.75 13.63 3.89
CA ILE A 91 -11.50 12.38 3.96
C ILE A 91 -12.75 12.60 4.82
N ARG A 92 -13.90 12.54 4.16
CA ARG A 92 -15.22 12.54 4.78
C ARG A 92 -16.01 11.39 4.18
N LEU A 93 -16.38 10.43 5.02
CA LEU A 93 -17.16 9.28 4.56
C LEU A 93 -18.65 9.63 4.60
N PRO A 94 -19.42 9.33 3.54
CA PRO A 94 -20.88 9.39 3.62
C PRO A 94 -21.39 8.36 4.65
N PRO A 95 -22.60 8.53 5.23
CA PRO A 95 -23.08 7.71 6.35
C PRO A 95 -22.94 6.20 6.14
N ARG A 96 -23.23 5.70 4.94
CA ARG A 96 -23.12 4.28 4.62
C ARG A 96 -21.67 3.78 4.58
N ALA A 97 -20.76 4.54 3.98
CA ALA A 97 -19.34 4.21 3.98
C ALA A 97 -18.74 4.35 5.40
N GLN A 98 -19.24 5.28 6.20
CA GLN A 98 -18.86 5.41 7.61
C GLN A 98 -19.27 4.15 8.41
N CYS A 99 -20.49 3.62 8.21
CA CYS A 99 -20.92 2.37 8.83
C CYS A 99 -19.99 1.18 8.47
N VAL A 100 -19.62 1.07 7.20
CA VAL A 100 -18.70 0.02 6.73
C VAL A 100 -17.31 0.21 7.34
N TYR A 101 -16.79 1.45 7.36
CA TYR A 101 -15.52 1.78 8.02
C TYR A 101 -15.52 1.39 9.49
N ASP A 102 -16.55 1.77 10.24
CA ASP A 102 -16.65 1.47 11.67
C ASP A 102 -16.68 -0.04 11.91
N SER A 103 -17.35 -0.78 11.02
CA SER A 103 -17.47 -2.24 11.08
C SER A 103 -16.15 -2.94 10.78
N LEU A 104 -15.45 -2.55 9.72
CA LEU A 104 -14.11 -3.06 9.41
C LEU A 104 -13.09 -2.67 10.50
N SER A 105 -13.18 -1.45 11.03
CA SER A 105 -12.24 -0.92 12.03
C SER A 105 -12.27 -1.72 13.33
N ARG A 106 -13.42 -2.30 13.70
CA ARG A 106 -13.53 -3.21 14.86
C ARG A 106 -12.77 -4.53 14.67
N LEU A 107 -12.47 -4.91 13.43
CA LEU A 107 -11.69 -6.10 13.09
C LEU A 107 -10.18 -5.81 13.01
N ALA A 108 -9.81 -4.53 13.10
CA ALA A 108 -8.43 -4.06 13.09
C ALA A 108 -7.99 -3.62 14.50
N HIS A 109 -6.69 -3.47 14.69
CA HIS A 109 -6.13 -2.93 15.93
C HIS A 109 -4.82 -2.18 15.65
N GLY A 110 -4.30 -1.45 16.64
CA GLY A 110 -3.12 -0.61 16.42
C GLY A 110 -3.39 0.45 15.33
N PRO A 111 -2.51 0.61 14.33
CA PRO A 111 -2.71 1.52 13.21
C PRO A 111 -3.65 0.96 12.13
N GLY A 112 -4.05 -0.32 12.21
CA GLY A 112 -4.89 -0.98 11.20
C GLY A 112 -6.11 -0.17 10.73
N PRO A 113 -6.90 0.45 11.65
CA PRO A 113 -8.03 1.30 11.27
C PRO A 113 -7.67 2.45 10.33
N GLN A 114 -6.47 3.04 10.49
CA GLN A 114 -6.02 4.18 9.68
C GLN A 114 -5.95 3.81 8.19
N TYR A 115 -5.59 2.57 7.86
CA TYR A 115 -5.46 2.15 6.47
C TYR A 115 -6.82 1.79 5.83
N LEU A 116 -7.87 1.57 6.63
CA LEU A 116 -9.19 1.14 6.15
C LEU A 116 -10.01 2.22 5.44
N TYR A 117 -9.49 3.45 5.34
CA TYR A 117 -10.03 4.44 4.41
C TYR A 117 -9.68 4.13 2.95
N LYS A 118 -8.53 3.47 2.66
CA LYS A 118 -8.10 3.16 1.29
C LYS A 118 -9.14 2.32 0.50
N PRO A 119 -9.77 1.27 1.09
CA PRO A 119 -10.88 0.55 0.47
C PRO A 119 -12.14 1.37 0.19
N LEU A 120 -12.29 2.53 0.84
CA LEU A 120 -13.48 3.38 0.77
C LEU A 120 -13.29 4.64 -0.09
N LEU A 121 -12.11 4.80 -0.71
CA LEU A 121 -11.81 5.91 -1.61
C LEU A 121 -12.78 6.12 -2.78
N PRO A 122 -13.47 5.09 -3.33
CA PRO A 122 -14.52 5.32 -4.33
C PRO A 122 -15.63 6.27 -3.85
N TRP A 123 -15.86 6.37 -2.54
CA TRP A 123 -16.87 7.24 -1.94
C TRP A 123 -16.29 8.47 -1.23
N VAL A 124 -14.98 8.71 -1.37
CA VAL A 124 -14.28 9.89 -0.83
C VAL A 124 -13.84 10.81 -1.96
N LEU A 125 -13.26 10.24 -3.03
CA LEU A 125 -12.71 11.02 -4.14
C LEU A 125 -13.84 11.55 -5.05
N PRO A 126 -13.64 12.72 -5.66
CA PRO A 126 -14.59 13.26 -6.63
C PRO A 126 -14.94 12.27 -7.73
N PRO A 127 -16.19 12.28 -8.25
CA PRO A 127 -16.62 11.25 -9.18
C PRO A 127 -15.86 11.24 -10.52
N HIS A 128 -15.38 12.39 -10.99
CA HIS A 128 -14.56 12.52 -12.21
C HIS A 128 -13.18 11.85 -12.11
N VAL A 129 -12.72 11.50 -10.90
CA VAL A 129 -11.53 10.66 -10.71
C VAL A 129 -11.95 9.19 -10.87
N HIS A 130 -11.73 8.64 -12.05
CA HIS A 130 -12.19 7.28 -12.39
C HIS A 130 -11.18 6.20 -12.00
N LYS A 131 -9.89 6.48 -12.16
CA LYS A 131 -8.78 5.57 -11.84
C LYS A 131 -7.80 6.30 -10.94
N LEU A 132 -7.16 5.57 -10.03
CA LEU A 132 -6.23 6.13 -9.06
C LEU A 132 -5.08 5.17 -8.77
N ILE A 133 -3.84 5.67 -8.80
CA ILE A 133 -2.71 4.97 -8.21
C ILE A 133 -2.53 5.49 -6.78
N VAL A 134 -2.60 4.62 -5.78
CA VAL A 134 -2.26 4.97 -4.38
C VAL A 134 -0.87 4.44 -4.07
N LEU A 135 0.01 5.33 -3.61
CA LEU A 135 1.39 5.01 -3.23
C LEU A 135 1.63 5.31 -1.74
N ASP A 136 2.32 4.41 -1.06
CA ASP A 136 2.93 4.74 0.22
C ASP A 136 4.10 5.73 0.01
N THR A 137 4.45 6.52 1.02
CA THR A 137 5.46 7.59 0.87
C THR A 137 6.91 7.09 0.93
N ASP A 138 7.12 5.83 1.29
CA ASP A 138 8.43 5.16 1.36
C ASP A 138 8.70 4.28 0.13
N VAL A 139 8.07 4.63 -1.00
CA VAL A 139 8.37 4.07 -2.32
C VAL A 139 9.40 4.93 -3.08
N VAL A 140 10.17 4.28 -3.95
CA VAL A 140 11.08 4.92 -4.91
C VAL A 140 10.64 4.50 -6.31
N VAL A 141 10.07 5.44 -7.06
CA VAL A 141 9.64 5.21 -8.45
C VAL A 141 10.86 5.28 -9.36
N LEU A 142 11.12 4.21 -10.11
CA LEU A 142 12.30 4.07 -10.98
C LEU A 142 11.95 4.05 -12.47
N ARG A 143 10.67 3.83 -12.80
CA ARG A 143 10.17 3.74 -14.17
C ARG A 143 8.99 4.68 -14.38
N ASP A 144 8.72 4.94 -15.65
CA ASP A 144 7.65 5.81 -16.11
C ASP A 144 6.27 5.36 -15.57
N MET A 145 5.56 6.29 -14.92
CA MET A 145 4.21 6.06 -14.36
C MET A 145 3.18 5.71 -15.43
N GLN A 146 3.41 6.08 -16.69
CA GLN A 146 2.58 5.67 -17.81
C GLN A 146 2.48 4.15 -17.93
N ARG A 147 3.59 3.43 -17.65
CA ARG A 147 3.60 1.98 -17.72
C ARG A 147 2.81 1.35 -16.58
N LEU A 148 2.93 1.89 -15.36
CA LEU A 148 2.12 1.46 -14.24
C LEU A 148 0.64 1.73 -14.51
N TRP A 149 0.30 2.91 -15.01
CA TRP A 149 -1.07 3.25 -15.39
C TRP A 149 -1.64 2.31 -16.47
N GLY A 150 -0.81 1.83 -17.40
CA GLY A 150 -1.21 0.84 -18.41
C GLY A 150 -1.66 -0.51 -17.84
N GLU A 151 -1.30 -0.85 -16.59
CA GLU A 151 -1.77 -2.09 -15.95
C GLU A 151 -3.30 -2.11 -15.78
N PHE A 152 -3.96 -0.94 -15.76
CA PHE A 152 -5.43 -0.88 -15.76
C PHE A 152 -6.05 -1.54 -17.01
N ASP A 153 -5.35 -1.57 -18.14
CA ASP A 153 -5.86 -2.19 -19.37
C ASP A 153 -5.93 -3.72 -19.25
N SER A 154 -5.21 -4.29 -18.28
CA SER A 154 -5.17 -5.73 -17.97
C SER A 154 -6.18 -6.15 -16.89
N PHE A 155 -7.04 -5.25 -16.41
CA PHE A 155 -7.95 -5.56 -15.30
C PHE A 155 -9.02 -6.59 -15.68
N GLY A 156 -9.55 -6.54 -16.91
CA GLY A 156 -10.71 -7.35 -17.27
C GLY A 156 -11.89 -7.05 -16.34
N LYS A 157 -12.21 -7.98 -15.42
CA LYS A 157 -13.25 -7.82 -14.38
C LYS A 157 -12.73 -7.29 -13.04
N ALA A 158 -11.42 -7.17 -12.88
CA ALA A 158 -10.82 -6.69 -11.65
C ALA A 158 -11.12 -5.21 -11.43
N LEU A 159 -11.15 -4.83 -10.16
CA LEU A 159 -11.38 -3.46 -9.69
C LEU A 159 -10.11 -2.88 -9.04
N ILE A 160 -9.27 -3.76 -8.50
CA ILE A 160 -8.10 -3.41 -7.71
C ILE A 160 -6.88 -4.15 -8.25
N GLY A 161 -5.86 -3.42 -8.66
CA GLY A 161 -4.53 -3.92 -8.97
C GLY A 161 -3.64 -3.83 -7.73
N ILE A 162 -3.11 -4.94 -7.25
CA ILE A 162 -2.22 -4.96 -6.08
C ILE A 162 -1.17 -6.06 -6.21
N ALA A 163 0.06 -5.78 -5.78
CA ALA A 163 1.16 -6.74 -5.84
C ALA A 163 1.06 -7.79 -4.73
N ASN A 164 1.65 -8.97 -4.97
CA ASN A 164 1.82 -9.96 -3.92
C ASN A 164 2.79 -9.45 -2.83
N GLU A 165 2.53 -9.83 -1.59
CA GLU A 165 3.47 -9.72 -0.48
C GLU A 165 4.66 -10.65 -0.74
N GLN A 166 5.86 -10.09 -0.68
CA GLN A 166 7.13 -10.77 -0.91
C GLN A 166 7.73 -11.25 0.42
N SER A 167 6.88 -11.69 1.36
CA SER A 167 7.27 -12.27 2.64
C SER A 167 6.30 -13.38 3.05
N LEU A 168 6.63 -14.12 4.11
CA LEU A 168 5.80 -15.22 4.63
C LEU A 168 4.80 -14.75 5.69
N LEU A 169 4.57 -13.44 5.82
CA LEU A 169 3.71 -12.85 6.83
C LEU A 169 2.37 -13.58 6.95
N TYR A 170 1.63 -13.69 5.85
CA TYR A 170 0.28 -14.30 5.90
C TYR A 170 0.33 -15.83 6.02
N GLN A 171 1.33 -16.48 5.40
CA GLN A 171 1.49 -17.94 5.48
C GLN A 171 1.83 -18.42 6.89
N ARG A 172 2.56 -17.62 7.68
CA ARG A 172 3.08 -18.02 9.00
C ARG A 172 2.37 -17.35 10.16
N GLU A 173 2.13 -16.04 10.08
CA GLU A 173 1.71 -15.24 11.23
C GLU A 173 0.20 -15.01 11.29
N SER A 174 -0.49 -14.97 10.15
CA SER A 174 -1.96 -14.75 10.13
C SER A 174 -2.78 -16.04 10.11
N GLY A 175 -2.12 -17.21 10.01
CA GLY A 175 -2.77 -18.51 9.82
C GLY A 175 -3.46 -18.67 8.45
N TRP A 176 -3.39 -17.66 7.59
CA TRP A 176 -3.99 -17.69 6.27
C TRP A 176 -2.99 -18.33 5.32
N ARG A 177 -3.22 -19.57 4.90
CA ARG A 177 -2.36 -20.28 3.94
C ARG A 177 -2.51 -19.74 2.51
N ALA A 178 -2.45 -18.41 2.35
CA ALA A 178 -2.55 -17.65 1.09
C ALA A 178 -1.26 -16.89 0.79
N VAL A 179 -1.11 -16.55 -0.50
CA VAL A 179 -0.18 -15.52 -0.94
C VAL A 179 -0.74 -14.16 -0.51
N GLY A 180 -0.01 -13.46 0.36
CA GLY A 180 -0.40 -12.12 0.81
C GLY A 180 -0.44 -11.12 -0.32
N LYS A 181 -1.12 -9.99 -0.11
CA LYS A 181 -0.98 -8.77 -0.92
C LYS A 181 -0.19 -7.73 -0.16
N ASN A 182 0.41 -6.75 -0.85
CA ASN A 182 1.12 -5.64 -0.24
C ASN A 182 0.50 -4.28 -0.60
N GLY A 183 0.18 -3.46 0.41
CA GLY A 183 -0.60 -2.22 0.27
C GLY A 183 0.19 -0.98 -0.18
N GLY A 184 1.50 -1.10 -0.44
CA GLY A 184 2.33 0.05 -0.81
C GLY A 184 2.08 0.64 -2.19
N VAL A 185 1.49 -0.16 -3.09
CA VAL A 185 1.13 0.24 -4.46
C VAL A 185 -0.21 -0.38 -4.82
N GLN A 186 -1.20 0.46 -5.08
CA GLN A 186 -2.57 0.04 -5.38
C GLN A 186 -3.06 0.79 -6.60
N LEU A 187 -3.65 0.08 -7.55
CA LEU A 187 -4.37 0.65 -8.69
C LEU A 187 -5.85 0.44 -8.45
N LEU A 188 -6.60 1.51 -8.30
CA LEU A 188 -8.02 1.48 -7.98
C LEU A 188 -8.81 2.00 -9.17
N ASP A 189 -9.64 1.14 -9.78
CA ASP A 189 -10.66 1.60 -10.73
C ASP A 189 -11.86 2.07 -9.93
N LEU A 190 -11.79 3.32 -9.45
CA LEU A 190 -12.80 3.93 -8.60
C LEU A 190 -14.18 3.94 -9.26
N GLN A 191 -14.25 4.13 -10.58
CA GLN A 191 -15.53 4.08 -11.29
C GLN A 191 -16.13 2.66 -11.23
N ALA A 192 -15.36 1.64 -11.56
CA ALA A 192 -15.81 0.26 -11.49
C ALA A 192 -16.15 -0.16 -10.04
N MET A 193 -15.35 0.27 -9.05
CA MET A 193 -15.62 0.05 -7.63
C MET A 193 -16.94 0.69 -7.17
N ARG A 194 -17.25 1.94 -7.60
CA ARG A 194 -18.53 2.61 -7.31
C ARG A 194 -19.73 1.82 -7.85
N MET A 195 -19.57 1.20 -9.02
CA MET A 195 -20.63 0.44 -9.71
C MET A 195 -20.76 -1.01 -9.23
N SER A 196 -19.77 -1.52 -8.50
CA SER A 196 -19.74 -2.93 -8.11
C SER A 196 -20.52 -3.19 -6.81
N ALA A 197 -21.74 -3.72 -6.97
CA ALA A 197 -22.51 -4.25 -5.84
C ALA A 197 -21.77 -5.40 -5.14
N GLU A 198 -20.99 -6.20 -5.88
CA GLU A 198 -20.16 -7.28 -5.32
C GLU A 198 -19.06 -6.75 -4.41
N TYR A 199 -18.37 -5.67 -4.79
CA TYR A 199 -17.35 -5.06 -3.96
C TYR A 199 -17.94 -4.50 -2.66
N ALA A 200 -19.07 -3.79 -2.76
CA ALA A 200 -19.77 -3.30 -1.58
C ALA A 200 -20.19 -4.46 -0.66
N ALA A 201 -20.79 -5.52 -1.21
CA ALA A 201 -21.18 -6.70 -0.47
C ALA A 201 -19.99 -7.42 0.19
N ALA A 202 -18.83 -7.47 -0.48
CA ALA A 202 -17.61 -8.05 0.07
C ALA A 202 -17.13 -7.29 1.32
N LEU A 203 -17.10 -5.96 1.27
CA LEU A 203 -16.73 -5.12 2.42
C LEU A 203 -17.70 -5.30 3.59
N ASP A 204 -19.00 -5.39 3.30
CA ASP A 204 -20.03 -5.55 4.32
C ASP A 204 -20.05 -6.96 4.94
N TYR A 205 -19.79 -7.99 4.12
CA TYR A 205 -19.63 -9.37 4.60
C TYR A 205 -18.44 -9.51 5.55
N VAL A 206 -17.29 -8.91 5.20
CA VAL A 206 -16.13 -8.89 6.09
C VAL A 206 -16.44 -8.05 7.33
N GLY A 207 -16.88 -6.80 7.15
CA GLY A 207 -17.15 -5.85 8.24
C GLY A 207 -18.21 -6.32 9.23
N SER A 208 -19.21 -7.07 8.77
CA SER A 208 -20.25 -7.65 9.64
C SER A 208 -19.75 -8.77 10.54
N GLY A 209 -18.49 -9.22 10.36
CA GLY A 209 -17.90 -10.34 11.09
C GLY A 209 -18.29 -11.71 10.54
N GLN A 210 -19.16 -11.79 9.53
CA GLN A 210 -19.62 -13.05 8.93
C GLN A 210 -18.47 -13.86 8.31
N ALA A 211 -17.46 -13.17 7.78
CA ALA A 211 -16.25 -13.80 7.27
C ALA A 211 -15.41 -14.53 8.35
N GLY A 212 -15.66 -14.29 9.64
CA GLY A 212 -14.89 -14.88 10.73
C GLY A 212 -13.45 -14.37 10.82
N VAL A 213 -13.10 -13.28 10.13
CA VAL A 213 -11.71 -12.82 9.98
C VAL A 213 -11.39 -11.59 10.81
N ARG A 214 -10.12 -11.48 11.21
CA ARG A 214 -9.55 -10.27 11.77
C ARG A 214 -8.61 -9.63 10.76
N ILE A 215 -8.75 -8.32 10.59
CA ILE A 215 -7.95 -7.50 9.69
C ILE A 215 -6.59 -7.16 10.35
N GLY A 216 -6.58 -6.97 11.67
CA GLY A 216 -5.36 -6.81 12.45
C GLY A 216 -4.64 -5.47 12.21
N TYR A 217 -3.31 -5.50 12.32
CA TYR A 217 -2.44 -4.31 12.36
C TYR A 217 -2.24 -3.63 11.00
N LEU A 218 -2.37 -4.37 9.89
CA LEU A 218 -2.04 -3.90 8.53
C LEU A 218 -3.25 -3.47 7.70
N GLY A 219 -4.45 -3.42 8.30
CA GLY A 219 -5.62 -2.77 7.71
C GLY A 219 -5.98 -3.26 6.29
N ASP A 220 -5.98 -2.35 5.34
CA ASP A 220 -6.33 -2.57 3.93
C ASP A 220 -5.59 -3.75 3.30
N GLN A 221 -4.29 -3.90 3.57
CA GLN A 221 -3.50 -4.99 3.01
C GLN A 221 -4.00 -6.37 3.47
N SER A 222 -4.38 -6.50 4.74
CA SER A 222 -4.96 -7.74 5.27
C SER A 222 -6.35 -7.98 4.69
N LEU A 223 -7.18 -6.95 4.61
CA LEU A 223 -8.51 -7.04 3.98
C LEU A 223 -8.39 -7.55 2.54
N TYR A 224 -7.53 -6.92 1.73
CA TYR A 224 -7.31 -7.32 0.34
C TYR A 224 -6.67 -8.70 0.21
N THR A 225 -5.76 -9.07 1.12
CA THR A 225 -5.21 -10.43 1.14
C THR A 225 -6.32 -11.46 1.30
N TRP A 226 -7.23 -11.25 2.25
CA TRP A 226 -8.33 -12.19 2.48
C TRP A 226 -9.29 -12.25 1.29
N LEU A 227 -9.69 -11.07 0.77
CA LEU A 227 -10.61 -11.00 -0.36
C LEU A 227 -10.03 -11.57 -1.67
N ALA A 228 -8.71 -11.43 -1.88
CA ALA A 228 -8.01 -11.93 -3.06
C ALA A 228 -7.56 -13.39 -2.94
N ALA A 229 -7.76 -14.04 -1.78
CA ALA A 229 -7.33 -15.41 -1.57
C ALA A 229 -8.08 -16.41 -2.46
N SER A 230 -7.45 -17.55 -2.76
CA SER A 230 -8.00 -18.53 -3.71
C SER A 230 -9.35 -19.13 -3.29
N TRP A 231 -9.61 -19.21 -1.98
CA TRP A 231 -10.89 -19.68 -1.42
C TRP A 231 -11.99 -18.61 -1.41
N SER A 232 -11.65 -17.35 -1.66
CA SER A 232 -12.61 -16.25 -1.62
C SER A 232 -13.37 -16.15 -2.94
N SER A 233 -14.70 -16.03 -2.83
CA SER A 233 -15.59 -15.80 -3.98
C SER A 233 -15.35 -14.46 -4.68
N TRP A 234 -14.57 -13.55 -4.08
CA TRP A 234 -14.28 -12.21 -4.62
C TRP A 234 -12.90 -12.07 -5.25
N ARG A 235 -12.16 -13.18 -5.44
CA ARG A 235 -10.79 -13.12 -6.00
C ARG A 235 -10.71 -12.44 -7.36
N HIS A 236 -11.77 -12.49 -8.17
CA HIS A 236 -11.82 -11.89 -9.51
C HIS A 236 -11.87 -10.36 -9.48
N LEU A 237 -12.16 -9.75 -8.32
CA LEU A 237 -12.09 -8.31 -8.14
C LEU A 237 -10.63 -7.80 -8.07
N PHE A 238 -9.64 -8.70 -8.05
CA PHE A 238 -8.23 -8.35 -7.89
C PHE A 238 -7.40 -8.77 -9.11
N HIS A 239 -6.63 -7.80 -9.62
CA HIS A 239 -5.55 -8.02 -10.57
C HIS A 239 -4.23 -8.06 -9.79
N THR A 240 -3.40 -9.09 -10.03
CA THR A 240 -2.10 -9.19 -9.37
C THR A 240 -1.07 -8.45 -10.18
N LEU A 241 -0.56 -7.33 -9.65
CA LEU A 241 0.47 -6.57 -10.34
C LEU A 241 1.76 -7.40 -10.48
N PRO A 242 2.48 -7.25 -11.60
CA PRO A 242 3.86 -7.70 -11.70
C PRO A 242 4.66 -7.16 -10.53
N CYS A 243 5.44 -8.01 -9.89
CA CYS A 243 6.11 -7.65 -8.66
C CYS A 243 7.11 -6.49 -8.85
N GLU A 244 7.56 -6.22 -10.08
CA GLU A 244 8.45 -5.09 -10.44
C GLU A 244 7.90 -3.76 -9.94
N TRP A 245 6.57 -3.64 -9.89
CA TRP A 245 5.83 -2.47 -9.46
C TRP A 245 5.69 -2.33 -7.95
N ASN A 246 6.16 -3.30 -7.14
CA ASN A 246 6.22 -3.19 -5.68
C ASN A 246 7.31 -4.12 -5.12
N ARG A 247 8.57 -3.79 -5.39
CA ARG A 247 9.76 -4.51 -4.90
C ARG A 247 10.00 -4.21 -3.42
N GLN A 248 9.65 -5.15 -2.56
CA GLN A 248 9.55 -4.94 -1.11
C GLN A 248 10.89 -5.25 -0.40
N LEU A 249 11.30 -4.30 0.45
CA LEU A 249 12.56 -4.33 1.21
C LEU A 249 12.45 -5.01 2.59
N SER A 250 11.24 -5.33 3.05
CA SER A 250 11.02 -5.86 4.40
C SER A 250 11.72 -7.19 4.59
N MET A 251 12.47 -7.30 5.69
CA MET A 251 13.18 -8.53 6.02
C MET A 251 12.55 -9.32 7.15
N HIS A 252 11.59 -8.71 7.83
CA HIS A 252 11.08 -9.14 9.12
C HIS A 252 10.43 -10.54 9.08
N PHE A 253 9.78 -10.89 7.96
CA PHE A 253 8.99 -12.12 7.83
C PHE A 253 9.42 -13.04 6.68
N GLY A 254 10.66 -12.96 6.19
CA GLY A 254 11.02 -13.85 5.08
C GLY A 254 12.35 -13.66 4.38
N PHE A 255 13.19 -12.69 4.75
CA PHE A 255 14.39 -12.41 3.96
C PHE A 255 15.38 -13.58 3.89
N ASN A 256 15.47 -14.36 4.96
CA ASN A 256 16.32 -15.56 5.02
C ASN A 256 15.86 -16.64 4.03
N ASN A 257 14.63 -16.55 3.51
CA ASN A 257 14.14 -17.37 2.42
C ASN A 257 14.12 -16.54 1.13
N ALA A 258 15.25 -16.48 0.42
CA ALA A 258 15.41 -15.68 -0.80
C ALA A 258 14.33 -15.92 -1.87
N SER A 259 13.64 -17.09 -1.84
CA SER A 259 12.56 -17.46 -2.77
C SER A 259 11.36 -16.52 -2.76
N VAL A 260 10.92 -16.02 -1.61
CA VAL A 260 9.69 -15.19 -1.51
C VAL A 260 9.87 -13.79 -2.06
N HIS A 261 11.11 -13.31 -2.08
CA HIS A 261 11.50 -12.04 -2.69
C HIS A 261 11.90 -12.20 -4.16
N ARG A 262 11.94 -13.42 -4.73
CA ARG A 262 12.34 -13.62 -6.14
C ARG A 262 11.40 -12.89 -7.06
N CYS A 263 11.98 -12.13 -7.96
CA CYS A 263 11.32 -11.67 -9.16
C CYS A 263 12.29 -11.50 -10.31
N HIS A 264 11.83 -11.85 -11.50
CA HIS A 264 12.68 -11.96 -12.66
C HIS A 264 12.88 -10.62 -13.39
N GLY A 265 11.90 -9.72 -13.37
CA GLY A 265 12.03 -8.41 -13.99
C GLY A 265 12.84 -7.42 -13.16
N SER A 266 13.41 -6.42 -13.83
CA SER A 266 14.12 -5.32 -13.18
C SER A 266 13.15 -4.43 -12.40
N CYS A 267 13.61 -3.84 -11.30
CA CYS A 267 12.72 -2.99 -10.49
C CYS A 267 12.10 -1.84 -11.29
N ALA A 268 10.79 -1.66 -11.11
CA ALA A 268 10.06 -0.49 -11.60
C ALA A 268 9.72 0.48 -10.46
N LEU A 269 9.45 -0.07 -9.28
CA LEU A 269 9.20 0.68 -8.05
C LEU A 269 9.69 -0.13 -6.84
N LEU A 270 10.54 0.50 -6.03
CA LEU A 270 11.04 -0.05 -4.77
C LEU A 270 10.17 0.40 -3.61
N HIS A 271 9.92 -0.46 -2.63
CA HIS A 271 9.11 -0.15 -1.46
C HIS A 271 9.85 -0.51 -0.16
N ALA A 272 10.20 0.51 0.63
CA ALA A 272 10.89 0.34 1.91
C ALA A 272 9.93 -0.02 3.07
N ASN A 273 9.15 -1.09 2.89
CA ASN A 273 7.99 -1.47 3.72
C ASN A 273 8.31 -2.00 5.13
N TRP A 274 9.47 -1.65 5.69
CA TRP A 274 9.85 -2.00 7.06
C TRP A 274 10.68 -0.88 7.69
N GLN A 275 10.38 -0.55 8.95
CA GLN A 275 10.88 0.67 9.59
C GLN A 275 12.42 0.86 9.49
N PRO A 276 13.26 -0.16 9.74
CA PRO A 276 14.72 -0.05 9.60
C PRO A 276 15.23 0.25 8.19
N VAL A 277 14.47 -0.05 7.14
CA VAL A 277 14.88 0.20 5.74
C VAL A 277 14.26 1.48 5.15
N LYS A 278 13.32 2.16 5.84
CA LYS A 278 12.68 3.40 5.33
C LYS A 278 13.66 4.52 5.03
N CYS A 279 14.79 4.56 5.75
CA CYS A 279 15.84 5.54 5.50
C CYS A 279 16.48 5.38 4.10
N ILE A 280 16.49 4.17 3.54
CA ILE A 280 17.00 3.88 2.20
C ILE A 280 16.12 4.58 1.16
N ALA A 281 14.79 4.45 1.28
CA ALA A 281 13.87 5.15 0.39
C ALA A 281 14.07 6.66 0.46
N ARG A 282 14.22 7.23 1.66
CA ARG A 282 14.49 8.68 1.81
C ARG A 282 15.78 9.12 1.14
N TYR A 283 16.84 8.33 1.25
CA TYR A 283 18.11 8.62 0.59
C TYR A 283 17.97 8.55 -0.94
N MET A 284 17.36 7.47 -1.44
CA MET A 284 17.16 7.25 -2.87
C MET A 284 16.16 8.23 -3.50
N GLN A 285 15.22 8.78 -2.74
CA GLN A 285 14.32 9.83 -3.19
C GLN A 285 15.02 11.17 -3.44
N GLN A 286 16.20 11.39 -2.84
CA GLN A 286 17.01 12.59 -3.13
C GLN A 286 17.73 12.46 -4.47
N SER A 287 18.19 11.25 -4.82
CA SER A 287 18.80 10.93 -6.10
C SER A 287 18.57 9.46 -6.45
N PRO A 288 17.65 9.14 -7.38
CA PRO A 288 17.30 7.77 -7.74
C PRO A 288 18.34 7.11 -8.67
N LEU A 289 19.55 7.66 -8.74
CA LEU A 289 20.61 7.17 -9.63
C LEU A 289 21.29 5.93 -9.04
N CYS A 290 21.63 4.98 -9.91
CA CYS A 290 22.36 3.78 -9.53
C CYS A 290 23.71 4.11 -8.89
N SER A 291 24.39 5.15 -9.36
CA SER A 291 25.65 5.64 -8.77
C SER A 291 25.47 6.15 -7.34
N THR A 292 24.37 6.84 -7.05
CA THR A 292 24.05 7.30 -5.70
C THR A 292 23.75 6.12 -4.76
N TRP A 293 23.01 5.11 -5.25
CA TRP A 293 22.80 3.89 -4.45
C TRP A 293 24.11 3.16 -4.19
N GLN A 294 24.96 3.00 -5.20
CA GLN A 294 26.25 2.32 -5.07
C GLN A 294 27.11 2.99 -4.00
N ALA A 295 27.17 4.33 -3.99
CA ALA A 295 27.87 5.09 -2.97
C ALA A 295 27.30 4.83 -1.56
N PHE A 296 25.97 4.79 -1.42
CA PHE A 296 25.31 4.45 -0.16
C PHE A 296 25.63 3.03 0.32
N GLN A 297 25.64 2.05 -0.58
CA GLN A 297 26.02 0.67 -0.26
C GLN A 297 27.48 0.58 0.23
N GLN A 298 28.39 1.32 -0.41
CA GLN A 298 29.78 1.40 0.02
C GLN A 298 29.92 2.02 1.42
N GLN A 299 29.16 3.08 1.73
CA GLN A 299 29.12 3.69 3.06
C GLN A 299 28.66 2.70 4.13
N LEU A 300 27.65 1.87 3.83
CA LEU A 300 27.14 0.85 4.75
C LEU A 300 28.04 -0.38 4.91
N ALA A 301 28.99 -0.61 4.00
CA ALA A 301 29.96 -1.68 4.14
C ALA A 301 30.95 -1.42 5.30
N SER A 302 31.17 -0.15 5.66
CA SER A 302 32.05 0.23 6.78
C SER A 302 31.48 -0.22 8.14
N PRO A 303 32.29 -0.87 9.02
CA PRO A 303 31.89 -1.22 10.38
C PRO A 303 31.43 -0.02 11.24
N SER A 304 31.95 1.19 10.98
CA SER A 304 31.61 2.40 11.76
C SER A 304 30.24 2.98 11.44
N ALA A 305 29.66 2.68 10.26
CA ALA A 305 28.36 3.17 9.82
C ALA A 305 27.17 2.65 10.68
N TRP A 306 27.39 1.56 11.41
CA TRP A 306 26.37 0.88 12.22
C TRP A 306 26.38 1.32 13.69
N ASN A 307 27.47 1.95 14.14
CA ASN A 307 27.72 2.17 15.57
C ASN A 307 27.34 3.57 16.04
N ASN A 308 27.35 4.59 15.16
CA ASN A 308 26.98 5.96 15.53
C ASN A 308 26.33 6.74 14.36
N ALA A 309 25.03 6.99 14.50
CA ALA A 309 24.19 7.81 13.62
C ALA A 309 24.75 9.23 13.42
N ALA A 310 25.15 9.87 14.51
CA ALA A 310 25.52 11.28 14.54
C ALA A 310 26.98 11.53 14.13
N ALA A 311 27.87 10.53 14.27
CA ALA A 311 29.30 10.68 13.98
C ALA A 311 29.68 10.30 12.54
N SER A 312 28.81 9.59 11.80
CA SER A 312 29.12 9.03 10.48
C SER A 312 28.50 9.80 9.31
N GLY A 313 27.61 10.76 9.56
CA GLY A 313 26.81 11.38 8.49
C GLY A 313 25.91 10.38 7.74
N SER A 314 25.76 9.15 8.26
CA SER A 314 25.00 8.09 7.59
C SER A 314 23.50 8.42 7.63
N PRO A 315 22.82 8.50 6.46
CA PRO A 315 21.39 8.79 6.39
C PRO A 315 20.54 7.63 6.93
N CYS A 316 21.14 6.47 7.14
CA CYS A 316 20.54 5.27 7.68
C CYS A 316 21.21 4.87 8.99
N ALA A 317 20.99 5.66 10.03
CA ALA A 317 21.33 5.29 11.39
C ALA A 317 20.59 4.02 11.81
N TYR A 318 21.28 2.89 11.83
CA TYR A 318 20.75 1.67 12.40
C TYR A 318 20.60 1.87 13.92
N LYS A 319 19.37 2.11 14.37
CA LYS A 319 19.09 2.16 15.82
C LYS A 319 19.41 0.77 16.40
N ARG A 320 20.16 0.74 17.51
CA ARG A 320 20.53 -0.43 18.35
C ARG A 320 19.37 -1.37 18.74
N SER A 321 18.15 -1.14 18.27
CA SER A 321 16.95 -1.90 18.58
C SER A 321 16.90 -3.30 17.93
N TYR A 322 17.82 -3.65 17.02
CA TYR A 322 17.76 -4.92 16.28
C TYR A 322 19.12 -5.66 16.11
N PRO A 323 20.08 -5.64 17.06
CA PRO A 323 21.50 -5.93 16.83
C PRO A 323 21.83 -7.26 16.10
N GLY A 324 20.97 -8.28 16.18
CA GLY A 324 21.12 -9.54 15.44
C GLY A 324 20.82 -9.48 13.93
N TRP A 325 20.24 -8.40 13.41
CA TRP A 325 19.76 -8.30 12.01
C TRP A 325 20.74 -7.62 11.05
N ALA A 326 21.90 -7.15 11.53
CA ALA A 326 22.87 -6.46 10.67
C ALA A 326 23.34 -7.30 9.45
N PRO A 327 23.62 -8.61 9.57
CA PRO A 327 23.99 -9.44 8.42
C PRO A 327 22.86 -9.58 7.39
N ASP A 328 21.62 -9.79 7.85
CA ASP A 328 20.42 -9.86 7.00
C ASP A 328 20.19 -8.53 6.28
N PHE A 329 20.36 -7.42 7.00
CA PHE A 329 20.23 -6.08 6.44
C PHE A 329 21.24 -5.80 5.33
N LYS A 330 22.51 -6.19 5.51
CA LYS A 330 23.54 -6.07 4.47
C LYS A 330 23.20 -6.92 3.24
N ARG A 331 22.78 -8.18 3.44
CA ARG A 331 22.34 -9.06 2.33
C ARG A 331 21.13 -8.50 1.59
N GLY A 332 20.18 -7.94 2.35
CA GLY A 332 19.06 -7.12 1.91
C GLY A 332 19.50 -6.14 0.86
N ILE A 333 20.20 -5.13 1.31
CA ILE A 333 20.59 -3.99 0.49
C ILE A 333 21.37 -4.41 -0.75
N SER A 334 22.31 -5.36 -0.61
CA SER A 334 23.11 -5.81 -1.76
C SER A 334 22.26 -6.46 -2.84
N ARG A 335 21.28 -7.28 -2.47
CA ARG A 335 20.35 -7.88 -3.42
C ARG A 335 19.44 -6.83 -4.06
N PHE A 336 18.92 -5.91 -3.26
CA PHE A 336 18.04 -4.87 -3.81
C PHE A 336 18.76 -3.96 -4.79
N PHE A 337 20.02 -3.63 -4.51
CA PHE A 337 20.88 -2.95 -5.48
C PHE A 337 21.04 -3.78 -6.76
N SER A 338 21.29 -5.10 -6.66
CA SER A 338 21.40 -5.94 -7.87
C SER A 338 20.13 -5.98 -8.70
N ASP A 339 18.97 -6.03 -8.05
CA ASP A 339 17.67 -6.14 -8.72
C ASP A 339 17.24 -4.81 -9.38
N CYS A 340 17.65 -3.68 -8.80
CA CYS A 340 17.17 -2.35 -9.20
C CYS A 340 18.18 -1.51 -9.97
N CYS A 341 19.49 -1.78 -9.83
CA CYS A 341 20.55 -0.89 -10.31
C CYS A 341 21.64 -1.54 -11.17
N ILE A 342 21.67 -2.89 -11.32
CA ILE A 342 22.72 -3.58 -12.09
C ILE A 342 22.28 -3.95 -13.52
N ARG A 343 20.98 -3.92 -13.84
CA ARG A 343 20.47 -4.13 -15.20
C ARG A 343 20.19 -2.79 -15.89
N GLY A 344 21.29 -2.10 -16.25
CA GLY A 344 21.31 -0.98 -17.19
C GLY A 344 21.36 -1.49 -18.61
#